data_AF-A0A8J8BRF6-F1
#
_entry.id   AF-A0A8J8BRF6-F1
#
_cell.length_a   1.000
_cell.length_b   1.000
_cell.length_c   1.000
_cell.angle_alpha   90.00
_cell.angle_beta   90.00
_cell.angle_gamma   90.00
#
_symmetry.space_group_name_H-M   'P 1'
#
loop_
_entity.id
_entity.type
_entity.pdbx_description
1 polymer ?
#
loop_
_entity_poly.entity_id
_entity_poly.type
_entity_poly.pdbx_seq_one_letter_code
_entity_poly.pdbx_strand_id
1 'polypeptide(L)'
;MLVGGLGTYAENMTRKFVEQGHDVCVFSLNTGDLPTHEIIRGVEVHRPRIANASRIFPLISWDLGNWGTEVKFFSDLFMYNAMSATKLANYLVRKEGYHFDIISYHDWLNSIAGMMVKDELNLPTVFHTHSTEWGRTGNGSGIISSLERESAMSSDGIV
;
A
#
# COMPACT_ATOMS: atom_id res chain seq x y z
N MET A 1 -16.17 -5.58 -4.64
CA MET A 1 -14.74 -5.56 -5.00
C MET A 1 -14.51 -4.29 -5.80
N LEU A 2 -13.68 -3.36 -5.30
CA LEU A 2 -13.31 -2.17 -6.07
C LEU A 2 -12.18 -2.60 -7.03
N VAL A 3 -12.55 -3.38 -8.05
CA VAL A 3 -11.64 -3.86 -9.10
C VAL A 3 -11.53 -2.71 -10.10
N GLY A 4 -10.61 -1.80 -9.85
CA GLY A 4 -10.21 -0.78 -10.81
C GLY A 4 -9.11 -1.29 -11.73
N GLY A 5 -8.72 -0.48 -12.71
CA GLY A 5 -7.61 -0.79 -13.62
C GLY A 5 -6.29 -1.11 -12.91
N LEU A 6 -6.09 -0.61 -11.68
CA LEU A 6 -4.91 -0.90 -10.85
C LEU A 6 -4.76 -2.40 -10.52
N GLY A 7 -5.87 -3.08 -10.20
CA GLY A 7 -5.83 -4.52 -9.89
C GLY A 7 -5.41 -5.35 -11.10
N THR A 8 -5.97 -5.06 -12.27
CA THR A 8 -5.60 -5.70 -13.53
C THR A 8 -4.15 -5.39 -13.92
N TYR A 9 -3.71 -4.15 -13.72
CA TYR A 9 -2.32 -3.76 -13.95
C TYR A 9 -1.36 -4.56 -13.06
N ALA A 10 -1.61 -4.59 -11.75
CA ALA A 10 -0.79 -5.31 -10.78
C ALA A 10 -0.74 -6.82 -11.09
N GLU A 11 -1.88 -7.44 -11.41
CA GLU A 11 -1.94 -8.86 -11.76
C GLU A 11 -1.07 -9.19 -12.98
N ASN A 12 -1.15 -8.39 -14.04
CA ASN A 12 -0.36 -8.64 -15.26
C ASN A 12 1.13 -8.35 -15.05
N MET A 13 1.47 -7.27 -14.35
CA MET A 13 2.84 -6.84 -14.14
C MET A 13 3.60 -7.81 -13.20
N THR A 14 3.00 -8.18 -12.07
CA THR A 14 3.59 -9.14 -11.12
C THR A 14 3.81 -10.50 -11.75
N ARG A 15 2.85 -10.99 -12.55
CA ARG A 15 3.01 -12.22 -13.33
C ARG A 15 4.18 -12.11 -14.30
N LYS A 16 4.33 -10.96 -14.96
CA LYS A 16 5.41 -10.79 -15.94
C LYS A 16 6.79 -10.80 -15.29
N PHE A 17 6.93 -10.24 -14.08
CA PHE A 17 8.17 -10.32 -13.32
C PHE A 17 8.51 -11.75 -12.91
N VAL A 18 7.52 -12.54 -12.48
CA VAL A 18 7.73 -13.98 -12.23
C VAL A 18 8.16 -14.72 -13.50
N GLU A 19 7.52 -14.45 -14.65
CA GLU A 19 7.94 -15.02 -15.94
C GLU A 19 9.38 -14.64 -16.34
N GLN A 20 9.88 -13.51 -15.86
CA GLN A 20 11.27 -13.06 -16.07
C GLN A 20 12.26 -13.65 -15.05
N GLY A 21 11.79 -14.47 -14.10
CA GLY A 21 12.62 -15.14 -13.10
C GLY A 21 12.82 -14.35 -11.81
N HIS A 22 12.00 -13.34 -11.54
CA HIS A 22 12.01 -12.60 -10.28
C HIS A 22 11.04 -13.20 -9.27
N ASP A 23 11.44 -13.23 -8.00
CA ASP A 23 10.52 -13.50 -6.89
C ASP A 23 9.67 -12.26 -6.60
N VAL A 24 8.36 -12.45 -6.47
CA VAL A 24 7.42 -11.34 -6.32
C VAL A 24 6.53 -11.57 -5.11
N CYS A 25 6.54 -10.61 -4.20
CA CYS A 25 5.67 -10.54 -3.04
C CYS A 25 4.69 -9.37 -3.18
N VAL A 26 3.40 -9.63 -3.00
CA VAL A 26 2.33 -8.62 -3.11
C VAL A 26 1.57 -8.52 -1.81
N PHE A 27 1.39 -7.29 -1.33
CA PHE A 27 0.46 -6.98 -0.26
C PHE A 27 -0.84 -6.43 -0.86
N SER A 28 -1.97 -6.91 -0.34
CA SER A 28 -3.30 -6.43 -0.73
C SER A 28 -4.25 -6.42 0.46
N LEU A 29 -5.25 -5.53 0.41
CA LEU A 29 -6.29 -5.46 1.42
C LEU A 29 -7.05 -6.80 1.52
N ASN A 30 -7.33 -7.24 2.75
CA ASN A 30 -8.17 -8.41 3.01
C ASN A 30 -9.63 -7.98 3.22
N THR A 31 -10.56 -8.56 2.47
CA THR A 31 -12.01 -8.31 2.58
C THR A 31 -12.71 -9.12 3.68
N GLY A 32 -11.97 -10.02 4.36
CA GLY A 32 -12.42 -10.84 5.48
C GLY A 32 -12.53 -12.32 5.16
N ASP A 33 -12.82 -12.66 3.91
CA ASP A 33 -13.05 -14.00 3.38
C ASP A 33 -11.84 -14.59 2.64
N LEU A 34 -10.85 -13.75 2.32
CA LEU A 34 -9.66 -14.18 1.57
C LEU A 34 -8.57 -14.75 2.51
N PRO A 35 -7.77 -15.73 2.02
CA PRO A 35 -6.59 -16.20 2.73
C PRO A 35 -5.65 -15.05 3.09
N THR A 36 -5.07 -15.10 4.28
CA THR A 36 -4.09 -14.11 4.74
C THR A 36 -2.73 -14.28 4.07
N HIS A 37 -2.50 -15.44 3.46
CA HIS A 37 -1.34 -15.79 2.66
C HIS A 37 -1.71 -16.88 1.66
N GLU A 38 -1.24 -16.73 0.43
CA GLU A 38 -1.32 -17.76 -0.62
C GLU A 38 -0.29 -17.48 -1.71
N ILE A 39 -0.01 -18.47 -2.57
CA ILE A 39 0.81 -18.29 -3.76
C ILE A 39 -0.10 -18.41 -4.99
N ILE A 40 -0.16 -17.35 -5.79
CA ILE A 40 -0.95 -17.30 -7.02
C ILE A 40 0.00 -17.19 -8.21
N ARG A 41 0.10 -18.27 -9.00
CA ARG A 41 0.94 -18.31 -10.21
C ARG A 41 2.39 -17.86 -9.96
N GLY A 42 2.97 -18.27 -8.84
CA GLY A 42 4.33 -17.91 -8.42
C GLY A 42 4.47 -16.57 -7.70
N VAL A 43 3.40 -15.77 -7.61
CA VAL A 43 3.38 -14.54 -6.80
C VAL A 43 2.96 -14.89 -5.38
N GLU A 44 3.79 -14.54 -4.40
CA GLU A 44 3.45 -14.66 -2.99
C GLU A 44 2.54 -13.50 -2.58
N VAL A 45 1.31 -13.79 -2.15
CA VAL A 45 0.33 -12.76 -1.80
C VAL A 45 0.04 -12.77 -0.31
N HIS A 46 0.22 -11.64 0.35
CA HIS A 46 -0.14 -11.43 1.75
C HIS A 46 -1.32 -10.46 1.89
N ARG A 47 -2.30 -10.86 2.69
CA ARG A 47 -3.48 -10.03 3.01
C ARG A 47 -3.70 -9.98 4.51
N PRO A 48 -2.96 -9.12 5.24
CA PRO A 48 -3.09 -9.00 6.68
C PRO A 48 -4.54 -8.73 7.09
N ARG A 49 -5.00 -9.37 8.18
CA ARG A 49 -6.26 -8.98 8.80
C ARG A 49 -6.07 -7.68 9.56
N ILE A 50 -7.04 -6.78 9.42
CA ILE A 50 -7.01 -5.45 10.01
C ILE A 50 -8.07 -5.32 11.11
N ALA A 51 -7.80 -4.46 12.08
CA ALA A 51 -8.79 -4.03 13.06
C ALA A 51 -9.50 -2.78 12.54
N ASN A 52 -10.78 -2.61 12.88
CA ASN A 52 -11.52 -1.39 12.56
C ASN A 52 -11.15 -0.28 13.56
N ALA A 53 -10.45 0.75 13.07
CA ALA A 53 -10.03 1.91 13.84
C ALA A 53 -10.87 3.18 13.56
N SER A 54 -11.99 3.07 12.81
CA SER A 54 -12.79 4.21 12.36
C SER A 54 -13.28 5.13 13.49
N ARG A 55 -13.48 4.59 14.70
CA ARG A 55 -13.90 5.37 15.88
C ARG A 55 -12.78 6.25 16.46
N ILE A 56 -11.53 5.91 16.16
CA ILE A 56 -10.35 6.57 16.71
C ILE A 56 -9.93 7.75 15.81
N PHE A 57 -10.04 7.61 14.48
CA PHE A 57 -9.59 8.64 13.53
C PHE A 57 -10.18 10.04 13.76
N PRO A 58 -11.50 10.21 14.01
CA PRO A 58 -12.07 11.53 14.31
C PRO A 58 -11.55 12.16 15.62
N LEU A 59 -10.99 11.36 16.52
CA LEU A 59 -10.40 11.85 17.78
C LEU A 59 -8.96 12.35 17.58
N ILE A 60 -8.28 11.92 16.52
CA ILE A 60 -6.88 12.27 16.23
C ILE A 60 -6.80 13.61 15.47
N SER A 61 -7.72 13.85 14.52
CA SER A 61 -7.75 15.09 13.75
C SER A 61 -9.16 15.45 13.33
N TRP A 62 -9.48 16.75 13.39
CA TRP A 62 -10.74 17.30 12.91
C TRP A 62 -10.94 17.05 11.41
N ASP A 63 -9.87 17.15 10.61
CA ASP A 63 -9.92 16.88 9.17
C ASP A 63 -10.31 15.43 8.88
N LEU A 64 -9.81 14.49 9.68
CA LEU A 64 -10.19 13.08 9.57
C LEU A 64 -11.64 12.84 10.02
N GLY A 65 -12.16 13.65 10.94
CA GLY A 65 -13.57 13.65 11.31
C GLY A 65 -14.51 14.11 10.16
N ASN A 66 -14.04 15.02 9.30
CA ASN A 66 -14.82 15.55 8.18
C ASN A 66 -14.97 14.58 7.01
N TRP A 67 -14.24 13.47 7.01
CA TRP A 67 -14.35 12.45 5.94
C TRP A 67 -15.68 11.66 6.01
N GLY A 68 -16.49 11.87 7.05
CA GLY A 68 -17.85 11.33 7.12
C GLY A 68 -17.92 9.82 6.94
N THR A 69 -18.63 9.36 5.91
CA THR A 69 -18.75 7.93 5.57
C THR A 69 -17.44 7.30 5.10
N GLU A 70 -16.50 8.10 4.59
CA GLU A 70 -15.21 7.65 4.06
C GLU A 70 -14.16 7.41 5.15
N VAL A 71 -14.45 7.77 6.41
CA VAL A 71 -13.56 7.50 7.56
C VAL A 71 -13.26 6.01 7.67
N LYS A 72 -14.24 5.15 7.40
CA LYS A 72 -14.03 3.71 7.42
C LYS A 72 -13.05 3.27 6.35
N PHE A 73 -13.20 3.78 5.14
CA PHE A 73 -12.32 3.45 4.02
C PHE A 73 -10.87 3.88 4.33
N PHE A 74 -10.68 5.11 4.78
CA PHE A 74 -9.36 5.60 5.19
C PHE A 74 -8.78 4.81 6.36
N SER A 75 -9.60 4.51 7.37
CA SER A 75 -9.20 3.66 8.49
C SER A 75 -8.72 2.29 8.02
N ASP A 76 -9.45 1.65 7.12
CA ASP A 76 -9.10 0.33 6.62
C ASP A 76 -7.78 0.38 5.83
N LEU A 77 -7.60 1.41 4.99
CA LEU A 77 -6.35 1.64 4.26
C LEU A 77 -5.17 1.87 5.20
N PHE A 78 -5.30 2.76 6.18
CA PHE A 78 -4.26 3.05 7.14
C PHE A 78 -3.83 1.79 7.89
N MET A 79 -4.82 1.05 8.43
CA MET A 79 -4.56 -0.19 9.17
C MET A 79 -3.91 -1.25 8.27
N TYR A 80 -4.38 -1.38 7.03
CA TYR A 80 -3.78 -2.27 6.04
C TYR A 80 -2.32 -1.91 5.75
N ASN A 81 -2.02 -0.63 5.54
CA ASN A 81 -0.66 -0.15 5.29
C ASN A 81 0.26 -0.45 6.48
N ALA A 82 -0.16 -0.07 7.69
CA ALA A 82 0.64 -0.29 8.90
C ALA A 82 0.91 -1.78 9.16
N MET A 83 -0.10 -2.63 8.99
CA MET A 83 0.04 -4.08 9.15
C MET A 83 0.91 -4.70 8.06
N SER A 84 0.82 -4.21 6.82
CA SER A 84 1.64 -4.69 5.71
C SER A 84 3.11 -4.32 5.90
N ALA A 85 3.39 -3.06 6.25
CA ALA A 85 4.74 -2.60 6.57
C ALA A 85 5.34 -3.38 7.74
N THR A 86 4.57 -3.57 8.82
CA THR A 86 5.00 -4.35 9.98
C THR A 86 5.29 -5.80 9.62
N LYS A 87 4.43 -6.44 8.81
CA LYS A 87 4.63 -7.82 8.36
C LYS A 87 5.86 -7.92 7.46
N LEU A 88 6.05 -7.01 6.50
CA LEU A 88 7.22 -7.02 5.64
C LEU A 88 8.51 -6.85 6.44
N ALA A 89 8.61 -5.77 7.22
CA ALA A 89 9.84 -5.42 7.91
C ALA A 89 10.18 -6.38 9.06
N ASN A 90 9.22 -6.64 9.96
CA ASN A 90 9.51 -7.38 11.18
C ASN A 90 9.36 -8.89 11.02
N TYR A 91 8.37 -9.34 10.25
CA TYR A 91 8.13 -10.77 10.08
C TYR A 91 8.97 -11.33 8.92
N LEU A 92 8.75 -10.87 7.69
CA LEU A 92 9.44 -11.46 6.53
C LEU A 92 10.95 -11.19 6.56
N VAL A 93 11.37 -9.92 6.68
CA VAL A 93 12.79 -9.57 6.61
C VAL A 93 13.53 -9.95 7.90
N ARG A 94 13.14 -9.38 9.05
CA ARG A 94 13.92 -9.56 10.29
C ARG A 94 13.80 -10.95 10.91
N LYS A 95 12.62 -11.59 10.86
CA LYS A 95 12.40 -12.89 11.50
C LYS A 95 12.61 -14.06 10.56
N GLU A 96 12.03 -14.04 9.36
CA GLU A 96 12.13 -15.14 8.39
C GLU A 96 13.37 -15.01 7.49
N GLY A 97 14.10 -13.89 7.53
CA GLY A 97 15.34 -13.69 6.80
C GLY A 97 15.16 -13.43 5.30
N TYR A 98 13.99 -12.93 4.89
CA TYR A 98 13.75 -12.60 3.48
C TYR A 98 14.61 -11.41 3.08
N HIS A 99 15.11 -11.46 1.84
CA HIS A 99 15.83 -10.37 1.20
C HIS A 99 15.03 -9.83 0.03
N PHE A 100 14.87 -8.52 -0.03
CA PHE A 100 14.19 -7.82 -1.11
C PHE A 100 15.14 -6.78 -1.70
N ASP A 101 15.21 -6.72 -3.02
CA ASP A 101 16.07 -5.76 -3.73
C ASP A 101 15.38 -4.41 -3.97
N ILE A 102 14.05 -4.42 -4.09
CA ILE A 102 13.25 -3.25 -4.44
C ILE A 102 11.85 -3.34 -3.84
N ILE A 103 11.30 -2.18 -3.46
CA ILE A 103 9.91 -2.05 -3.03
C ILE A 103 9.17 -1.12 -3.99
N SER A 104 8.09 -1.61 -4.60
CA SER A 104 7.18 -0.79 -5.39
C SER A 104 5.88 -0.59 -4.63
N TYR A 105 5.42 0.66 -4.53
CA TYR A 105 4.12 0.98 -3.95
C TYR A 105 3.33 1.91 -4.87
N HIS A 106 2.02 1.68 -4.92
CA HIS A 106 1.15 2.21 -5.97
C HIS A 106 0.14 3.21 -5.41
N ASP A 107 0.16 4.43 -5.94
CA ASP A 107 -0.69 5.57 -5.57
C ASP A 107 -0.67 5.91 -4.07
N TRP A 108 -1.43 6.95 -3.71
CA TRP A 108 -1.61 7.41 -2.34
C TRP A 108 -2.15 6.32 -1.40
N LEU A 109 -2.90 5.34 -1.95
CA LEU A 109 -3.52 4.24 -1.19
C LEU A 109 -2.49 3.37 -0.47
N ASN A 110 -1.29 3.20 -1.03
CA ASN A 110 -0.24 2.33 -0.49
C ASN A 110 1.00 3.11 -0.02
N SER A 111 0.94 4.44 -0.11
CA SER A 111 2.03 5.36 0.19
C SER A 111 2.51 5.26 1.63
N ILE A 112 1.58 5.05 2.58
CA ILE A 112 1.90 4.94 4.00
C ILE A 112 2.81 3.73 4.24
N ALA A 113 2.47 2.56 3.69
CA ALA A 113 3.30 1.38 3.82
C ALA A 113 4.65 1.60 3.13
N GLY A 114 4.65 2.16 1.92
CA GLY A 114 5.86 2.45 1.14
C GLY A 114 6.88 3.32 1.89
N MET A 115 6.41 4.42 2.50
CA MET A 115 7.25 5.29 3.32
C MET A 115 7.75 4.58 4.58
N MET A 116 6.87 3.90 5.32
CA MET A 116 7.26 3.16 6.54
C MET A 116 8.34 2.11 6.28
N VAL A 117 8.22 1.34 5.19
CA VAL A 117 9.20 0.29 4.87
C VAL A 117 10.51 0.86 4.33
N LYS A 118 10.45 2.00 3.62
CA LYS A 118 11.68 2.72 3.23
C LYS A 118 12.47 3.11 4.47
N ASP A 119 11.82 3.72 5.45
CA ASP A 119 12.48 4.17 6.68
C ASP A 119 13.00 3.00 7.53
N GLU A 120 12.24 1.90 7.62
CA GLU A 120 12.60 0.74 8.46
C GLU A 120 13.67 -0.18 7.85
N LEU A 121 13.73 -0.27 6.52
CA LEU A 121 14.58 -1.24 5.81
C LEU A 121 15.68 -0.61 4.96
N ASN A 122 15.58 0.70 4.67
CA ASN A 122 16.51 1.43 3.81
C ASN A 122 16.74 0.75 2.45
N LEU A 123 15.66 0.17 1.89
CA LEU A 123 15.66 -0.46 0.58
C LEU A 123 15.30 0.54 -0.52
N PRO A 124 15.79 0.36 -1.76
CA PRO A 124 15.35 1.15 -2.90
C PRO A 124 13.84 1.08 -3.07
N THR A 125 13.18 2.23 -3.18
CA THR A 125 11.73 2.30 -3.36
C THR A 125 11.31 3.04 -4.62
N VAL A 126 10.26 2.53 -5.26
CA VAL A 126 9.63 3.11 -6.44
C VAL A 126 8.20 3.47 -6.13
N PHE A 127 7.85 4.75 -6.29
CA PHE A 127 6.48 5.21 -6.22
C PHE A 127 5.85 5.19 -7.62
N HIS A 128 4.85 4.34 -7.81
CA HIS A 128 4.12 4.26 -9.06
C HIS A 128 2.81 5.05 -8.93
N THR A 129 2.69 6.16 -9.65
CA THR A 129 1.48 6.98 -9.65
C THR A 129 0.69 6.79 -10.94
N HIS A 130 -0.60 6.50 -10.81
CA HIS A 130 -1.50 6.31 -11.95
C HIS A 130 -2.34 7.56 -12.24
N SER A 131 -2.55 8.40 -11.23
CA SER A 131 -3.16 9.73 -11.35
C SER A 131 -2.83 10.55 -10.12
N THR A 132 -2.96 11.86 -10.22
CA THR A 132 -2.87 12.76 -9.07
C THR A 132 -4.24 13.27 -8.67
N GLU A 133 -4.45 13.50 -7.38
CA GLU A 133 -5.67 14.12 -6.86
C GLU A 133 -5.88 15.49 -7.51
N TRP A 134 -4.82 16.28 -7.62
CA TRP A 134 -4.86 17.56 -8.34
C TRP A 134 -5.32 17.41 -9.79
N GLY A 135 -4.83 16.41 -10.52
CA GLY A 135 -5.25 16.16 -11.91
C GLY A 135 -6.70 15.72 -12.05
N ARG A 136 -7.28 15.08 -11.02
CA ARG A 136 -8.67 14.61 -11.04
C ARG A 136 -9.67 15.67 -10.61
N THR A 137 -9.36 16.43 -9.56
CA THR A 137 -10.33 17.29 -8.86
C THR A 137 -9.89 18.74 -8.77
N GLY A 138 -8.64 19.06 -9.08
CA GLY A 138 -8.04 20.39 -8.97
C GLY A 138 -7.77 20.78 -7.51
N ASN A 139 -8.85 21.00 -6.75
CA ASN A 139 -8.82 21.36 -5.32
C ASN A 139 -9.39 20.22 -4.46
N GLY A 140 -8.77 19.05 -4.60
CA GLY A 140 -9.15 17.84 -3.91
C GLY A 140 -8.72 17.77 -2.44
N SER A 141 -8.65 16.55 -1.93
CA SER A 141 -8.22 16.31 -0.55
C SER A 141 -6.77 16.74 -0.34
N GLY A 142 -6.54 17.66 0.62
CA GLY A 142 -5.19 18.09 0.99
C GLY A 142 -4.34 16.97 1.58
N ILE A 143 -4.96 16.01 2.27
CA ILE A 143 -4.28 14.84 2.82
C ILE A 143 -3.80 13.92 1.69
N ILE A 144 -4.65 13.66 0.69
CA ILE A 144 -4.27 12.81 -0.45
C ILE A 144 -3.14 13.47 -1.23
N SER A 145 -3.29 14.77 -1.56
CA SER A 145 -2.25 15.53 -2.25
C SER A 145 -0.92 15.52 -1.47
N SER A 146 -0.97 15.56 -0.14
CA SER A 146 0.23 15.47 0.71
C SER A 146 0.85 14.06 0.65
N LEU A 147 0.04 12.99 0.74
CA LEU A 147 0.54 11.62 0.61
C LEU A 147 1.20 11.37 -0.74
N GLU A 148 0.60 11.85 -1.84
CA GLU A 148 1.16 11.74 -3.19
C GLU A 148 2.51 12.47 -3.28
N ARG A 149 2.56 13.71 -2.78
CA ARG A 149 3.76 14.54 -2.81
C ARG A 149 4.88 13.96 -1.97
N GLU A 150 4.62 13.59 -0.72
CA GLU A 150 5.64 13.02 0.18
C GLU A 150 6.16 11.69 -0.37
N SER A 151 5.30 10.88 -0.98
CA SER A 151 5.71 9.63 -1.65
C SER A 151 6.63 9.87 -2.83
N ALA A 152 6.25 10.78 -3.72
CA ALA A 152 7.09 11.16 -4.85
C ALA A 152 8.45 11.68 -4.38
N MET A 153 8.47 12.55 -3.37
CA MET A 153 9.70 13.16 -2.85
C MET A 153 10.59 12.18 -2.09
N SER A 154 10.01 11.20 -1.40
CA SER A 154 10.76 10.22 -0.60
C SER A 154 11.18 8.99 -1.38
N SER A 155 10.54 8.65 -2.50
CA SER A 155 10.92 7.51 -3.35
C SER A 155 12.27 7.71 -4.07
N ASP A 156 12.97 6.62 -4.39
CA ASP A 156 14.20 6.66 -5.20
C ASP A 156 13.91 6.70 -6.70
N GLY A 157 12.68 6.33 -7.10
CA GLY A 157 12.20 6.45 -8.47
C GLY A 157 10.68 6.66 -8.51
N ILE A 158 10.22 7.39 -9.51
CA ILE A 158 8.80 7.63 -9.78
C ILE A 158 8.46 7.06 -11.15
N VAL A 159 7.35 6.32 -11.24
CA VAL A 159 6.80 5.77 -12.49
C VAL A 159 5.38 6.24 -12.69
#